data_AF-A0A4P7W0Z6-F1
#
_entry.id   AF-A0A4P7W0Z6-F1
#
_cell.length_a   1.000
_cell.length_b   1.000
_cell.length_c   1.000
_cell.angle_alpha   90.00
_cell.angle_beta   90.00
_cell.angle_gamma   90.00
#
_symmetry.space_group_name_H-M   'P 1'
#
loop_
_entity.id
_entity.type
_entity.pdbx_description
1 polymer ?
#
loop_
_entity_poly.entity_id
_entity_poly.type
_entity_poly.pdbx_seq_one_letter_code
_entity_poly.pdbx_strand_id
1 'polypeptide(L)'
;MHPRQSQHLRRSGHPCAYQRPEFPPDECHQRLLACQRGTNTLPGTVSSPDRFVRAYFFDHHVEKTGDSDLGLSIVRSILYNVSVPYTYTAGEANVSSTQWRSFANIRDRLYYFDIVTNPGIFYVDLNKCDLRPGAPVMKIDTSKSKDYIGDVTSKLFKTQPFTPMY
;
A
#
# COMPACT_ATOMS: atom_id res chain seq x y z
N MET A 1 28.96 -14.11 37.06
CA MET A 1 28.44 -14.55 35.75
C MET A 1 27.05 -13.97 35.55
N HIS A 2 26.91 -13.20 34.47
CA HIS A 2 25.71 -12.62 33.83
C HIS A 2 24.54 -12.04 34.66
N PRO A 3 24.29 -10.72 34.59
CA PRO A 3 23.00 -10.14 34.91
C PRO A 3 22.00 -10.33 33.76
N ARG A 4 20.75 -10.66 34.12
CA ARG A 4 19.60 -10.75 33.23
C ARG A 4 19.33 -9.36 32.62
N GLN A 5 19.46 -9.24 31.30
CA GLN A 5 18.89 -8.10 30.59
C GLN A 5 17.42 -8.37 30.33
N SER A 6 16.54 -7.67 31.06
CA SER A 6 15.14 -7.51 30.67
C SER A 6 15.10 -6.74 29.37
N GLN A 7 14.83 -7.43 28.26
CA GLN A 7 14.50 -6.75 27.02
C GLN A 7 13.12 -6.12 27.18
N HIS A 8 13.13 -4.81 27.45
CA HIS A 8 12.00 -3.95 27.18
C HIS A 8 11.58 -4.15 25.72
N LEU A 9 10.46 -4.85 25.49
CA LEU A 9 9.73 -4.78 24.22
C LEU A 9 9.35 -3.31 23.99
N ARG A 10 10.18 -2.61 23.21
CA ARG A 10 9.75 -1.36 22.59
C ARG A 10 8.63 -1.71 21.62
N ARG A 11 7.53 -0.96 21.69
CA ARG A 11 6.45 -0.97 20.70
C ARG A 11 7.01 -0.57 19.33
N SER A 12 7.53 -1.53 18.57
CA SER A 12 7.71 -1.35 17.12
C SER A 12 6.34 -1.60 16.49
N GLY A 13 5.60 -0.53 16.17
CA GLY A 13 4.46 -0.67 15.27
C GLY A 13 4.97 -1.28 13.97
N HIS A 14 4.38 -2.39 13.52
CA HIS A 14 4.76 -2.99 12.24
C HIS A 14 4.26 -2.09 11.10
N PRO A 15 5.14 -1.48 10.29
CA PRO A 15 4.74 -0.54 9.24
C PRO A 15 4.09 -1.23 8.03
N CYS A 16 4.07 -2.57 8.00
CA CYS A 16 3.51 -3.38 6.93
C CYS A 16 2.55 -4.42 7.49
N ALA A 17 1.44 -4.67 6.80
CA ALA A 17 0.46 -5.70 7.12
C ALA A 17 -0.03 -6.38 5.84
N TYR A 18 -0.58 -7.61 5.94
CA TYR A 18 -1.10 -8.35 4.78
C TYR A 18 -2.40 -9.12 5.11
N GLN A 19 -3.12 -9.57 4.06
CA GLN A 19 -4.46 -10.17 4.08
C GLN A 19 -4.67 -11.40 4.97
N ARG A 20 -3.63 -12.12 5.45
CA ARG A 20 -3.83 -13.31 6.30
C ARG A 20 -3.69 -12.96 7.79
N PRO A 21 -4.79 -12.92 8.56
CA PRO A 21 -4.75 -12.68 10.01
C PRO A 21 -4.20 -13.87 10.82
N GLU A 22 -4.15 -15.07 10.23
CA GLU A 22 -3.76 -16.32 10.92
C GLU A 22 -2.30 -16.75 10.67
N PHE A 23 -1.51 -15.95 9.94
CA PHE A 23 -0.11 -16.32 9.70
C PHE A 23 0.73 -16.06 10.96
N PRO A 24 1.49 -17.06 11.46
CA PRO A 24 2.37 -16.86 12.61
C PRO A 24 3.36 -15.73 12.28
N PRO A 25 3.42 -14.65 13.08
CA PRO A 25 4.38 -13.55 12.89
C PRO A 25 5.82 -14.05 12.74
N ASP A 26 6.10 -15.21 13.31
CA ASP A 26 7.38 -15.89 13.32
C ASP A 26 7.90 -16.25 11.92
N GLU A 27 7.06 -16.63 10.95
CA GLU A 27 7.55 -17.04 9.63
C GLU A 27 8.05 -15.85 8.81
N CYS A 28 7.28 -14.75 8.80
CA CYS A 28 7.70 -13.49 8.15
C CYS A 28 8.98 -12.95 8.81
N HIS A 29 9.04 -13.02 10.14
CA HIS A 29 10.19 -12.60 10.90
C HIS A 29 11.42 -13.48 10.64
N GLN A 30 11.27 -14.80 10.55
CA GLN A 30 12.36 -15.73 10.22
C GLN A 30 12.92 -15.51 8.82
N ARG A 31 12.05 -15.32 7.81
CA ARG A 31 12.47 -15.01 6.44
C ARG A 31 13.18 -13.66 6.35
N LEU A 32 12.69 -12.67 7.10
CA LEU A 32 13.34 -11.36 7.20
C LEU A 32 14.73 -11.48 7.84
N LEU A 33 14.83 -12.20 8.96
CA LEU A 33 16.12 -12.46 9.64
C LEU A 33 17.09 -13.23 8.73
N ALA A 34 16.61 -14.17 7.92
CA ALA A 34 17.44 -14.88 6.95
C ALA A 34 18.03 -13.92 5.90
N CYS A 35 17.20 -13.01 5.36
CA CYS A 35 17.67 -11.97 4.43
C CYS A 35 18.72 -11.05 5.08
N GLN A 36 18.53 -10.67 6.34
CA GLN A 36 19.48 -9.83 7.09
C GLN A 36 20.77 -10.57 7.48
N ARG A 37 20.72 -11.89 7.68
CA ARG A 37 21.86 -12.73 8.14
C ARG A 37 22.80 -13.19 7.02
N GLY A 38 22.73 -12.60 5.83
CA GLY A 38 23.79 -12.72 4.82
C GLY A 38 23.46 -13.53 3.57
N THR A 39 22.20 -13.94 3.36
CA THR A 39 21.75 -14.28 2.01
C THR A 39 21.35 -12.98 1.31
N ASN A 40 22.15 -12.47 0.38
CA ASN A 40 21.83 -11.29 -0.47
C ASN A 40 20.62 -11.54 -1.42
N THR A 41 19.69 -12.39 -1.03
CA THR A 41 18.57 -12.86 -1.84
C THR A 41 17.26 -12.48 -1.16
N LEU A 42 16.40 -11.79 -1.90
CA LEU A 42 15.02 -11.57 -1.50
C LEU A 42 14.12 -12.66 -2.11
N PRO A 43 13.11 -13.14 -1.38
CA PRO A 43 12.22 -14.16 -1.91
C PRO A 43 11.32 -13.56 -3.00
N GLY A 44 11.20 -14.27 -4.13
CA GLY A 44 10.66 -13.73 -5.38
C GLY A 44 9.19 -14.04 -5.65
N THR A 45 8.54 -14.90 -4.86
CA THR A 45 7.18 -15.35 -5.17
C THR A 45 6.13 -14.27 -4.87
N VAL A 46 4.88 -14.55 -5.25
CA VAL A 46 3.70 -13.71 -4.98
C VAL A 46 3.02 -14.04 -3.65
N SER A 47 3.60 -14.95 -2.86
CA SER A 47 3.06 -15.32 -1.56
C SER A 47 3.01 -14.11 -0.61
N SER A 48 2.13 -14.19 0.38
CA SER A 48 2.00 -13.15 1.41
C SER A 48 3.32 -12.88 2.14
N PRO A 49 4.05 -13.90 2.65
CA PRO A 49 5.31 -13.69 3.37
C PRO A 49 6.39 -13.04 2.49
N ASP A 50 6.50 -13.46 1.22
CA ASP A 50 7.53 -12.93 0.33
C ASP A 50 7.30 -11.45 0.01
N ARG A 51 6.05 -11.07 -0.21
CA ARG A 51 5.68 -9.67 -0.38
C ARG A 51 5.93 -8.84 0.88
N PHE A 52 5.65 -9.38 2.06
CA PHE A 52 5.97 -8.70 3.32
C PHE A 52 7.47 -8.47 3.47
N VAL A 53 8.30 -9.51 3.26
CA VAL A 53 9.76 -9.42 3.39
C VAL A 53 10.33 -8.40 2.40
N ARG A 54 9.88 -8.41 1.14
CA ARG A 54 10.30 -7.41 0.14
C ARG A 54 9.87 -6.00 0.50
N ALA A 55 8.60 -5.80 0.89
CA ALA A 55 8.09 -4.48 1.27
C ALA A 55 8.89 -3.90 2.44
N TYR A 56 9.06 -4.69 3.50
CA TYR A 56 9.80 -4.29 4.68
C TYR A 56 11.27 -3.98 4.34
N PHE A 57 11.92 -4.86 3.58
CA PHE A 57 13.31 -4.66 3.18
C PHE A 57 13.48 -3.36 2.40
N PHE A 58 12.71 -3.15 1.33
CA PHE A 58 12.86 -1.94 0.52
C PHE A 58 12.50 -0.66 1.28
N ASP A 59 11.45 -0.66 2.11
CA ASP A 59 11.10 0.52 2.92
C ASP A 59 12.24 0.94 3.88
N HIS A 60 13.05 0.01 4.36
CA HIS A 60 14.18 0.32 5.25
C HIS A 60 15.49 0.67 4.51
N HIS A 61 15.56 0.45 3.19
CA HIS A 61 16.78 0.63 2.38
C HIS A 61 16.64 1.69 1.28
N VAL A 62 15.63 2.56 1.38
CA VAL A 62 15.46 3.75 0.54
C VAL A 62 15.75 5.02 1.35
N GLU A 63 16.21 6.07 0.68
CA GLU A 63 16.44 7.37 1.32
C GLU A 63 15.14 7.93 1.89
N LYS A 64 15.19 8.42 3.12
CA LYS A 64 14.04 9.09 3.76
C LYS A 64 14.02 10.53 3.27
N THR A 65 12.85 10.97 2.79
CA THR A 65 12.66 12.30 2.23
C THR A 65 11.44 12.99 2.82
N GLY A 66 11.52 14.31 2.94
CA GLY A 66 10.36 15.18 3.21
C GLY A 66 9.74 15.75 1.93
N ASP A 67 10.31 15.48 0.75
CA ASP A 67 9.73 15.92 -0.51
C ASP A 67 8.54 15.01 -0.91
N SER A 68 7.40 15.61 -1.26
CA SER A 68 6.16 14.85 -1.54
C SER A 68 6.30 13.99 -2.78
N ASP A 69 6.86 14.55 -3.85
CA ASP A 69 6.89 13.92 -5.17
C ASP A 69 7.91 12.78 -5.19
N LEU A 70 9.07 12.99 -4.56
CA LEU A 70 10.05 11.94 -4.34
C LEU A 70 9.51 10.86 -3.40
N GLY A 71 8.83 11.25 -2.31
CA GLY A 71 8.22 10.31 -1.37
C GLY A 71 7.18 9.41 -2.04
N LEU A 72 6.30 9.99 -2.87
CA LEU A 72 5.33 9.24 -3.67
C LEU A 72 6.04 8.29 -4.64
N SER A 73 7.09 8.75 -5.32
CA SER A 73 7.86 7.94 -6.28
C SER A 73 8.49 6.72 -5.61
N ILE A 74 9.10 6.91 -4.44
CA ILE A 74 9.68 5.83 -3.63
C ILE A 74 8.62 4.82 -3.24
N VAL A 75 7.55 5.24 -2.55
CA VAL A 75 6.49 4.32 -2.08
C VAL A 75 5.81 3.62 -3.25
N ARG A 76 5.57 4.32 -4.36
CA ARG A 76 5.01 3.76 -5.58
C ARG A 76 5.88 2.64 -6.15
N SER A 77 7.20 2.85 -6.24
CA SER A 77 8.12 1.82 -6.74
C SER A 77 8.11 0.54 -5.87
N ILE A 78 8.05 0.69 -4.55
CA ILE A 78 7.98 -0.43 -3.60
C ILE A 78 6.66 -1.19 -3.78
N LEU A 79 5.52 -0.48 -3.84
CA LEU A 79 4.21 -1.10 -4.01
C LEU A 79 4.07 -1.84 -5.33
N TYR A 80 4.69 -1.34 -6.41
CA TYR A 80 4.73 -2.04 -7.69
C TYR A 80 5.50 -3.36 -7.58
N ASN A 81 6.64 -3.37 -6.88
CA ASN A 81 7.44 -4.57 -6.66
C ASN A 81 6.68 -5.67 -5.92
N VAL A 82 5.87 -5.29 -4.93
CA VAL A 82 5.09 -6.25 -4.12
C VAL A 82 3.69 -6.52 -4.68
N SER A 83 3.38 -6.06 -5.88
CA SER A 83 2.11 -6.38 -6.55
C SER A 83 2.13 -7.77 -7.17
N VAL A 84 0.97 -8.41 -7.21
CA VAL A 84 0.79 -9.63 -8.00
C VAL A 84 0.51 -9.20 -9.44
N PRO A 85 1.23 -9.74 -10.44
CA PRO A 85 0.99 -9.41 -11.84
C PRO A 85 -0.49 -9.55 -12.24
N TYR A 86 -0.94 -8.72 -13.17
CA TYR A 86 -2.30 -8.84 -13.71
C TYR A 86 -2.42 -10.13 -14.52
N THR A 87 -3.56 -10.81 -14.44
CA THR A 87 -3.78 -12.13 -15.07
C THR A 87 -2.76 -13.21 -14.64
N TYR A 88 -2.27 -13.16 -13.39
CA TYR A 88 -1.32 -14.14 -12.87
C TYR A 88 -1.96 -15.53 -12.73
N THR A 89 -1.36 -16.55 -13.36
CA THR A 89 -1.91 -17.92 -13.43
C THR A 89 -1.17 -18.95 -12.57
N ALA A 90 0.03 -18.64 -12.09
CA ALA A 90 0.92 -19.58 -11.39
C ALA A 90 0.80 -19.47 -9.86
N GLY A 91 -0.41 -19.24 -9.32
CA GLY A 91 -0.64 -18.93 -7.90
C GLY A 91 -1.55 -19.94 -7.19
N GLU A 92 -1.45 -19.98 -5.87
CA GLU A 92 -2.39 -20.70 -5.00
C GLU A 92 -3.76 -19.99 -4.98
N ALA A 93 -4.82 -20.69 -4.56
CA ALA A 93 -6.21 -20.18 -4.54
C ALA A 93 -6.38 -18.83 -3.81
N ASN A 94 -5.52 -18.52 -2.83
CA ASN A 94 -5.58 -17.28 -2.06
C ASN A 94 -4.79 -16.12 -2.68
N VAL A 95 -4.21 -16.30 -3.87
CA VAL A 95 -3.45 -15.27 -4.57
C VAL A 95 -4.32 -14.69 -5.69
N SER A 96 -4.72 -13.43 -5.53
CA SER A 96 -5.42 -12.67 -6.56
C SER A 96 -4.52 -11.66 -7.24
N SER A 97 -4.76 -11.42 -8.53
CA SER A 97 -4.07 -10.38 -9.30
C SER A 97 -4.37 -8.99 -8.73
N THR A 98 -3.36 -8.12 -8.61
CA THR A 98 -3.56 -6.74 -8.15
C THR A 98 -4.45 -5.99 -9.14
N GLN A 99 -5.56 -5.42 -8.64
CA GLN A 99 -6.51 -4.64 -9.44
C GLN A 99 -6.19 -3.14 -9.41
N TRP A 100 -5.80 -2.65 -8.23
CA TRP A 100 -5.49 -1.25 -7.99
C TRP A 100 -4.57 -1.11 -6.76
N ARG A 101 -4.02 0.08 -6.60
CA ARG A 101 -3.20 0.51 -5.45
C ARG A 101 -3.67 1.90 -5.01
N SER A 102 -3.50 2.20 -3.73
CA SER A 102 -3.74 3.54 -3.20
C SER A 102 -2.53 4.05 -2.43
N PHE A 103 -2.35 5.36 -2.41
CA PHE A 103 -1.30 6.03 -1.65
C PHE A 103 -1.92 7.21 -0.92
N ALA A 104 -1.63 7.33 0.37
CA ALA A 104 -2.10 8.44 1.19
C ALA A 104 -0.92 9.32 1.59
N ASN A 105 -0.82 10.51 1.00
CA ASN A 105 0.06 11.54 1.53
C ASN A 105 -0.72 12.28 2.64
N ILE A 106 -0.42 11.90 3.88
CA ILE A 106 -1.13 12.42 5.07
C ILE A 106 -0.77 13.87 5.35
N ARG A 107 0.49 14.28 5.08
CA ARG A 107 0.96 15.64 5.32
C ARG A 107 0.23 16.65 4.43
N ASP A 108 0.16 16.34 3.14
CA ASP A 108 -0.39 17.26 2.13
C ASP A 108 -1.87 16.95 1.82
N ARG A 109 -2.42 15.91 2.46
CA ARG A 109 -3.82 15.46 2.34
C ARG A 109 -4.23 15.10 0.91
N LEU A 110 -3.34 14.39 0.22
CA LEU A 110 -3.58 13.88 -1.13
C LEU A 110 -3.83 12.38 -1.07
N TYR A 111 -4.92 11.91 -1.70
CA TYR A 111 -5.24 10.50 -1.78
C TYR A 111 -5.17 10.02 -3.23
N TYR A 112 -4.15 9.22 -3.52
CA TYR A 112 -3.84 8.72 -4.86
C TYR A 112 -4.48 7.36 -5.10
N PHE A 113 -4.83 7.11 -6.35
CA PHE A 113 -5.34 5.84 -6.82
C PHE A 113 -4.66 5.48 -8.15
N ASP A 114 -4.26 4.22 -8.25
CA ASP A 114 -3.60 3.63 -9.39
C ASP A 114 -4.33 2.35 -9.78
N ILE A 115 -5.09 2.40 -10.87
CA ILE A 115 -5.77 1.22 -11.42
C ILE A 115 -4.82 0.57 -12.40
N VAL A 116 -4.54 -0.73 -12.22
CA VAL A 116 -3.51 -1.44 -13.00
C VAL A 116 -3.77 -1.41 -14.51
N THR A 117 -5.03 -1.28 -14.93
CA THR A 117 -5.43 -1.21 -16.34
C THR A 117 -5.51 0.21 -16.90
N ASN A 118 -5.26 1.24 -16.09
CA ASN A 118 -5.24 2.63 -16.53
C ASN A 118 -3.83 3.05 -16.97
N PRO A 119 -3.70 3.99 -17.93
CA PRO A 119 -2.41 4.49 -18.40
C PRO A 119 -1.67 5.35 -17.36
N GLY A 120 -2.36 5.89 -16.37
CA GLY A 120 -1.79 6.81 -15.39
C GLY A 120 -2.43 6.73 -14.03
N ILE A 121 -1.84 7.47 -13.09
CA ILE A 121 -2.32 7.61 -11.71
C ILE A 121 -3.06 8.92 -11.54
N PHE A 122 -4.08 8.92 -10.69
CA PHE A 122 -4.81 10.13 -10.33
C PHE A 122 -4.88 10.27 -8.81
N TYR A 123 -5.24 11.46 -8.35
CA TYR A 123 -5.45 11.73 -6.94
C TYR A 123 -6.60 12.70 -6.70
N VAL A 124 -7.12 12.64 -5.49
CA VAL A 124 -8.06 13.63 -4.94
C VAL A 124 -7.31 14.46 -3.91
N ASP A 125 -7.38 15.77 -4.07
CA ASP A 125 -6.88 16.74 -3.10
C ASP A 125 -7.97 17.01 -2.07
N LEU A 126 -7.78 16.48 -0.86
CA LEU A 126 -8.76 16.61 0.21
C LEU A 126 -8.86 18.05 0.73
N ASN A 127 -7.88 18.92 0.45
CA ASN A 127 -7.96 20.34 0.80
C ASN A 127 -8.98 21.09 -0.07
N LYS A 128 -9.33 20.56 -1.24
CA LYS A 128 -10.33 21.11 -2.16
C LYS A 128 -11.72 20.52 -1.94
N CYS A 129 -11.87 19.57 -1.02
CA CYS A 129 -13.13 18.93 -0.69
C CYS A 129 -13.81 19.60 0.52
N ASP A 130 -15.14 19.76 0.48
CA ASP A 130 -15.93 20.14 1.66
C ASP A 130 -16.22 18.90 2.50
N LEU A 131 -15.53 18.75 3.64
CA LEU A 131 -15.65 17.62 4.56
C LEU A 131 -16.40 17.97 5.85
N ARG A 132 -17.11 19.11 5.89
CA ARG A 132 -17.87 19.52 7.07
C ARG A 132 -19.10 18.63 7.29
N PRO A 133 -19.60 18.51 8.54
CA PRO A 133 -20.86 17.84 8.80
C PRO A 133 -22.00 18.44 7.95
N GLY A 134 -22.75 17.60 7.24
CA GLY A 134 -23.83 18.01 6.36
C GLY A 134 -23.41 18.40 4.94
N ALA A 135 -22.11 18.38 4.61
CA ALA A 135 -21.64 18.56 3.23
C ALA A 135 -22.18 17.45 2.30
N PRO A 136 -22.39 17.74 1.01
CA PRO A 136 -22.91 16.74 0.07
C PRO A 136 -21.91 15.61 -0.16
N VAL A 137 -22.42 14.39 -0.34
CA VAL A 137 -21.58 13.24 -0.72
C VAL A 137 -21.13 13.39 -2.16
N MET A 138 -19.81 13.28 -2.35
CA MET A 138 -19.14 13.37 -3.63
C MET A 138 -18.62 11.99 -4.06
N LYS A 139 -18.65 11.71 -5.36
CA LYS A 139 -18.17 10.45 -5.94
C LYS A 139 -17.30 10.72 -7.15
N ILE A 140 -16.22 9.94 -7.27
CA ILE A 140 -15.50 9.74 -8.53
C ILE A 140 -15.93 8.39 -9.10
N ASP A 141 -16.21 8.35 -10.40
CA ASP A 141 -16.61 7.12 -11.08
C ASP A 141 -15.48 6.64 -11.99
N THR A 142 -14.76 5.64 -11.51
CA THR A 142 -13.61 5.02 -12.17
C THR A 142 -14.00 4.11 -13.34
N SER A 143 -15.29 3.80 -13.52
CA SER A 143 -15.77 3.03 -14.67
C SER A 143 -15.97 3.89 -15.92
N LYS A 144 -16.18 5.19 -15.75
CA LYS A 144 -16.50 6.12 -16.84
C LYS A 144 -15.30 6.55 -17.67
N SER A 145 -14.10 6.54 -17.10
CA SER A 145 -12.90 6.95 -17.82
C SER A 145 -11.66 6.26 -17.24
N LYS A 146 -10.80 5.78 -18.14
CA LYS A 146 -9.47 5.30 -17.81
C LYS A 146 -8.42 6.43 -17.83
N ASP A 147 -8.77 7.59 -18.39
CA ASP A 147 -7.87 8.71 -18.66
C ASP A 147 -7.76 9.69 -17.47
N TYR A 148 -8.14 9.23 -16.27
CA TYR A 148 -7.89 9.99 -15.06
C TYR A 148 -6.39 10.01 -14.76
N ILE A 149 -5.81 11.20 -14.83
CA ILE A 149 -4.39 11.46 -14.59
C ILE A 149 -4.27 12.74 -13.76
N GLY A 150 -3.44 12.72 -12.72
CA GLY A 150 -3.20 13.87 -11.85
C GLY A 150 -4.39 14.21 -10.96
N ASP A 151 -4.60 15.50 -10.68
CA ASP A 151 -5.70 15.98 -9.85
C ASP A 151 -7.05 15.81 -10.56
N VAL A 152 -7.92 14.97 -9.99
CA VAL A 152 -9.28 14.73 -10.49
C VAL A 152 -10.36 15.25 -9.55
N THR A 153 -10.01 16.12 -8.60
CA THR A 153 -10.95 16.64 -7.60
C THR A 153 -12.12 17.38 -8.25
N SER A 154 -11.86 18.11 -9.34
CA SER A 154 -12.91 18.78 -10.13
C SER A 154 -13.84 17.84 -10.88
N LYS A 155 -13.49 16.55 -11.01
CA LYS A 155 -14.29 15.51 -11.67
C LYS A 155 -15.23 14.79 -10.69
N LEU A 156 -15.17 15.12 -9.41
CA LEU A 156 -16.12 14.63 -8.41
C LEU A 156 -17.52 15.19 -8.70
N PHE A 157 -18.52 14.32 -8.62
CA PHE A 157 -19.92 14.72 -8.76
C PHE A 157 -20.74 14.34 -7.54
N LYS A 158 -21.79 15.12 -7.26
CA LYS A 158 -22.71 14.86 -6.16
C LYS A 158 -23.47 13.56 -6.40
N THR A 159 -23.59 12.72 -5.38
CA THR A 159 -24.35 11.48 -5.42
C THR A 159 -25.10 11.26 -4.11
N GLN A 160 -26.11 10.41 -4.13
CA GLN A 160 -26.59 9.81 -2.90
C GLN A 160 -25.50 8.87 -2.33
N PRO A 161 -25.43 8.70 -1.00
CA PRO A 161 -24.59 7.70 -0.37
C PRO A 161 -24.85 6.31 -0.98
N PHE A 162 -23.82 5.45 -0.98
CA PHE A 162 -24.02 4.08 -1.43
C PHE A 162 -24.98 3.35 -0.48
N THR A 163 -25.89 2.56 -1.03
CA THR A 163 -26.71 1.62 -0.26
C THR A 163 -25.94 0.30 -0.17
N PRO A 164 -25.49 -0.13 1.02
CA PRO A 164 -24.89 -1.45 1.17
C PRO A 164 -25.91 -2.52 0.78
N MET A 165 -25.50 -3.52 -0.01
CA MET A 165 -26.26 -4.75 -0.15
C MET A 165 -25.99 -5.57 1.12
N TYR A 166 -26.91 -5.52 2.09
CA TYR A 166 -26.97 -6.46 3.21
C TYR A 166 -28.30 -7.20 3.13
#